data_AF-A0A8J2TQU6-F1
#
_entry.id   AF-A0A8J2TQU6-F1
#
_cell.length_a   1.000
_cell.length_b   1.000
_cell.length_c   1.000
_cell.angle_alpha   90.00
_cell.angle_beta   90.00
_cell.angle_gamma   90.00
#
_symmetry.space_group_name_H-M   'P 1'
#
loop_
_entity.id
_entity.type
_entity.pdbx_description
1 polymer ?
#
loop_
_entity_poly.entity_id
_entity_poly.type
_entity_poly.pdbx_seq_one_letter_code
_entity_poly.pdbx_strand_id
1 'polypeptide(L)' 'MRLLLGQFAITFLVWLGLAFFFAEMNEGSKVIFYLVTSWLLYLLVVIVKTWFREHRKTKGTNR' A
#
# COMPACT_ATOMS: atom_id res chain seq x y z
N MET A 1 5.00 7.16 10.35
CA MET A 1 4.35 5.91 9.89
C MET A 1 2.81 5.95 9.99
N ARG A 2 2.20 6.61 11.00
CA ARG A 2 0.73 6.66 11.17
C ARG A 2 -0.04 7.15 9.94
N LEU A 3 0.42 8.22 9.30
CA LEU A 3 -0.21 8.74 8.07
C LEU A 3 -0.10 7.77 6.89
N LEU A 4 1.07 7.16 6.68
CA LEU A 4 1.29 6.16 5.62
C LEU A 4 0.42 4.90 5.84
N LEU A 5 0.30 4.43 7.09
CA LEU A 5 -0.57 3.31 7.43
C LEU A 5 -2.04 3.65 7.19
N GLY A 6 -2.48 4.85 7.58
CA GLY A 6 -3.85 5.32 7.34
C GLY A 6 -4.16 5.43 5.84
N GLN A 7 -3.25 6.02 5.07
CA GLN A 7 -3.36 6.10 3.61
C GLN A 7 -3.44 4.69 3.00
N PHE A 8 -2.56 3.79 3.39
CA PHE A 8 -2.58 2.40 2.93
C PHE A 8 -3.90 1.71 3.25
N ALA A 9 -4.42 1.84 4.48
CA ALA A 9 -5.67 1.20 4.90
C ALA A 9 -6.89 1.70 4.09
N ILE A 10 -7.00 3.02 3.89
CA ILE A 10 -8.10 3.61 3.11
C ILE A 10 -7.98 3.21 1.64
N THR A 11 -6.80 3.32 1.04
CA THR A 11 -6.57 2.91 -0.35
C THR A 11 -6.82 1.43 -0.53
N PHE A 12 -6.46 0.58 0.44
CA PHE A 12 -6.75 -0.85 0.42
C PHE A 12 -8.25 -1.15 0.47
N LEU A 13 -9.02 -0.44 1.31
CA LEU A 13 -10.48 -0.55 1.35
C LEU A 13 -11.13 -0.18 0.00
N VAL A 14 -10.71 0.94 -0.60
CA VAL A 14 -11.20 1.36 -1.91
C VAL A 14 -10.84 0.33 -2.99
N TRP A 15 -9.60 -0.16 -2.95
CA TRP A 15 -9.13 -1.19 -3.88
C TRP A 15 -9.90 -2.50 -3.74
N LEU A 16 -10.30 -2.93 -2.53
CA LEU A 16 -11.15 -4.11 -2.34
C LEU A 16 -12.50 -3.95 -3.04
N GLY A 17 -13.10 -2.77 -2.97
CA GLY A 17 -14.32 -2.46 -3.73
C GLY A 17 -14.10 -2.58 -5.23
N LEU A 18 -13.01 -2.01 -5.75
CA LEU A 18 -12.67 -2.12 -7.18
C LEU A 18 -12.37 -3.58 -7.59
N ALA A 19 -11.71 -4.35 -6.73
CA ALA A 19 -11.35 -5.74 -6.99
C ALA A 19 -12.60 -6.63 -7.06
N PHE A 20 -13.61 -6.35 -6.23
CA PHE A 20 -14.88 -7.09 -6.25
C PHE A 20 -15.62 -6.94 -7.58
N PHE A 21 -15.60 -5.76 -8.18
CA PHE A 21 -16.26 -5.46 -9.47
C PHE A 21 -15.33 -5.57 -10.69
N PHE A 22 -14.13 -6.14 -10.53
CA PHE A 22 -13.11 -6.14 -11.59
C PHE A 22 -13.55 -6.91 -12.84
N ALA A 23 -14.36 -7.96 -12.67
CA ALA A 23 -14.87 -8.77 -13.78
C ALA A 23 -15.82 -7.98 -14.69
N GLU A 24 -16.61 -7.07 -14.12
CA GLU A 24 -17.60 -6.25 -14.82
C GLU A 24 -17.04 -4.93 -15.36
N MET A 25 -15.76 -4.61 -15.08
CA MET A 25 -15.14 -3.36 -15.51
C MET A 25 -14.83 -3.32 -17.01
N ASN A 26 -15.07 -2.16 -17.63
CA ASN A 26 -14.60 -1.85 -18.97
C ASN A 26 -13.06 -1.68 -18.99
N GLU A 27 -12.47 -1.61 -20.19
CA GLU A 27 -11.01 -1.54 -20.32
C GLU A 27 -10.40 -0.30 -19.64
N GLY A 28 -11.06 0.87 -19.75
CA GLY A 28 -10.60 2.10 -19.10
C GLY A 28 -10.56 1.99 -17.57
N SER A 29 -11.60 1.41 -16.96
CA SER A 29 -11.66 1.16 -15.52
C SER A 29 -10.62 0.13 -15.06
N LYS A 30 -10.32 -0.89 -15.88
CA LYS A 30 -9.24 -1.86 -15.59
C LYS A 30 -7.86 -1.18 -15.55
N VAL A 31 -7.60 -0.19 -16.40
CA VAL A 31 -6.35 0.60 -16.32
C VAL A 31 -6.25 1.32 -14.98
N ILE A 32 -7.34 1.93 -14.51
CA ILE A 32 -7.37 2.58 -13.19
C ILE A 32 -7.11 1.55 -12.07
N PHE A 33 -7.72 0.37 -12.16
CA PHE A 33 -7.46 -0.71 -11.20
C PHE A 33 -5.96 -1.06 -11.13
N TYR A 34 -5.29 -1.22 -12.28
CA TYR A 34 -3.86 -1.52 -12.31
C TYR A 34 -3.00 -0.37 -11.76
N LEU A 35 -3.36 0.89 -12.04
CA LEU A 35 -2.68 2.05 -11.46
C LEU A 35 -2.80 2.08 -9.93
N VAL A 36 -4.01 1.89 -9.40
CA VAL A 36 -4.25 1.84 -7.95
C VAL A 36 -3.51 0.66 -7.33
N THR A 37 -3.51 -0.51 -7.97
CA THR A 37 -2.78 -1.71 -7.51
C THR A 37 -1.27 -1.45 -7.44
N SER A 38 -0.69 -0.82 -8.47
CA SER A 38 0.72 -0.45 -8.51
C SER A 38 1.08 0.52 -7.38
N TRP A 39 0.23 1.51 -7.13
CA TRP A 39 0.39 2.46 -6.03
C TRP A 39 0.33 1.77 -4.66
N LEU A 40 -0.56 0.79 -4.51
CA LEU A 40 -0.73 -0.01 -3.29
C LEU A 40 0.52 -0.84 -2.97
N LEU A 41 1.11 -1.47 -3.99
CA LEU A 41 2.37 -2.23 -3.86
C LEU A 41 3.51 -1.31 -3.45
N TYR A 42 3.60 -0.11 -4.03
CA TYR A 42 4.61 0.87 -3.63
C TYR A 42 4.47 1.26 -2.15
N LEU A 43 3.26 1.55 -1.67
CA LEU A 43 3.02 1.86 -0.27
C LEU A 43 3.41 0.70 0.65
N LEU A 44 3.12 -0.54 0.27
CA LEU A 44 3.51 -1.73 1.01
C LEU A 44 5.04 -1.82 1.16
N VAL A 45 5.79 -1.63 0.06
CA VAL A 45 7.26 -1.64 0.09
C VAL A 45 7.81 -0.53 0.99
N VAL A 46 7.25 0.67 0.93
CA VAL A 46 7.67 1.79 1.77
C VAL A 46 7.42 1.50 3.25
N ILE A 47 6.25 0.96 3.60
CA ILE A 47 5.91 0.58 4.98
C ILE A 47 6.90 -0.46 5.49
N VAL A 48 7.14 -1.53 4.74
CA VAL A 48 8.07 -2.60 5.11
C VAL A 48 9.49 -2.07 5.27
N LYS A 49 9.97 -1.27 4.30
CA LYS A 49 11.31 -0.66 4.34
C LYS A 49 11.48 0.27 5.55
N THR A 50 10.44 1.06 5.86
CA THR A 50 10.47 1.98 7.01
C THR A 50 10.46 1.22 8.32
N TRP A 51 9.64 0.17 8.42
CA TRP A 51 9.60 -0.73 9.58
C TRP A 51 10.95 -1.40 9.82
N PHE A 52 11.59 -1.95 8.79
CA PHE A 52 12.95 -2.50 8.91
C PHE A 52 13.99 -1.45 9.33
N ARG A 53 13.90 -0.22 8.82
CA ARG A 53 14.83 0.86 9.19
C ARG A 53 14.70 1.25 10.67
N GLU A 54 13.47 1.30 11.18
CA GLU A 54 13.20 1.60 12.59
C GLU A 54 13.78 0.52 13.52
N HIS A 55 13.59 -0.76 13.17
CA HIS A 55 14.14 -1.89 13.94
C HIS A 55 15.66 -1.98 13.94
N ARG A 56 16.34 -1.44 12.92
CA ARG A 56 17.82 -1.39 12.92
C ARG A 56 18.36 -0.27 13.79
N LYS A 57 17.65 0.86 13.94
CA LYS A 57 18.05 1.96 14.82
C LYS A 57 18.00 1.55 16.30
N THR A 58 17.00 0.79 16.70
CA THR A 58 16.83 0.37 18.10
C THR A 58 17.91 -0.62 18.57
N LYS A 59 18.53 -1.39 17.67
CA LYS A 59 19.68 -2.26 18.01
C LYS A 59 21.03 -1.53 18.10
N GLY A 60 21.12 -0.26 17.66
CA GLY A 60 22.37 0.51 17.65
C GLY A 60 22.60 1.44 18.85
N THR A 61 21.61 1.61 19.74
CA THR A 61 21.69 2.56 20.88
C THR A 61 22.04 1.91 22.22
N ASN A 62 22.50 0.66 22.21
CA ASN A 62 22.89 -0.11 23.39
C ASN A 62 24.36 -0.58 23.32
N ARG A 63 25.22 0.19 22.65
CA ARG A 63 26.68 0.03 22.69
C ARG A 63 27.32 1.31 23.20
#